data_AF-A0A8S3T5E6-F1
#
_entry.id   AF-A0A8S3T5E6-F1
#
_cell.length_a   1.000
_cell.length_b   1.000
_cell.length_c   1.000
_cell.angle_alpha   90.00
_cell.angle_beta   90.00
_cell.angle_gamma   90.00
#
_symmetry.space_group_name_H-M   'P 1'
#
loop_
_entity.id
_entity.type
_entity.pdbx_description
1 polymer ?
#
loop_
_entity_poly.entity_id
_entity_poly.type
_entity_poly.pdbx_seq_one_letter_code
_entity_poly.pdbx_strand_id
1 'polypeptide(L)'
;MMATSGLKGPSEASEALKKYVQRNQKGQEMLVVPEGKWKGWVPRSIYSMRLEEVCLPFLKLQSFPVGGTAIGSLVSMKYFNATGNYIQRLPNSFGTCNDLERLNLSFNLLDQIPSSVFSLENLTSLDISDNDISFLSPEIGRLKKLRELNACGNILSEVPEELAECQNLQKLNLSRKWHPKNGAIKVLPPAVCHIKELTELNISWHQINTIPDDIQNLTKLQRLIMKGNFLKYVPSSIGKCLKLQELDLSGAMKLNSYIPPELFLLKELKVLNISGNYFTEISKDIKGLKNLRKLIIQRNALLRLPNELFKCKRLESLQFSDNYLEEIPPLVKRLKNLKYIDLQGNKLKSLPDEICQCENLVQINVAMNMMESLPDLIYLLENLQELNIEQNRLKSLPQ
;
A
#
# COMPACT_ATOMS: atom_id res chain seq x y z
N MET A 1 25.19 7.55 -44.18
CA MET A 1 23.73 7.36 -44.28
C MET A 1 23.22 6.78 -42.97
N MET A 2 22.76 7.63 -42.05
CA MET A 2 21.86 7.22 -40.97
C MET A 2 20.74 8.24 -40.98
N ALA A 3 19.56 7.81 -41.40
CA ALA A 3 18.39 8.67 -41.54
C ALA A 3 17.81 8.96 -40.15
N THR A 4 17.94 10.20 -39.72
CA THR A 4 17.15 10.80 -38.65
C THR A 4 15.73 11.03 -39.17
N SER A 5 14.81 10.11 -38.94
CA SER A 5 13.38 10.34 -39.21
C SER A 5 12.79 11.24 -38.12
N GLY A 6 13.04 12.55 -38.24
CA GLY A 6 12.26 13.58 -37.56
C GLY A 6 10.83 13.55 -38.11
N LEU A 7 9.85 13.47 -37.22
CA LEU A 7 8.44 13.68 -37.57
C LEU A 7 8.31 15.06 -38.23
N LYS A 8 7.91 15.10 -39.50
CA LYS A 8 7.63 16.31 -40.26
C LYS A 8 6.20 16.77 -39.94
N GLY A 9 6.03 18.07 -39.66
CA GLY A 9 4.75 18.80 -39.74
C GLY A 9 3.64 18.47 -38.71
N PRO A 10 2.83 19.48 -38.27
CA PRO A 10 1.63 19.25 -37.46
C PRO A 10 0.53 18.44 -38.16
N SER A 11 0.48 18.43 -39.50
CA SER A 11 -0.56 17.75 -40.29
C SER A 11 -0.36 16.23 -40.37
N GLU A 12 0.85 15.74 -40.60
CA GLU A 12 1.16 14.29 -40.64
C GLU A 12 1.09 13.66 -39.23
N ALA A 13 1.52 14.42 -38.21
CA ALA A 13 1.37 14.07 -36.80
C ALA A 13 -0.11 13.84 -36.40
N SER A 14 -1.04 14.58 -37.01
CA SER A 14 -2.48 14.45 -36.79
C SER A 14 -3.05 13.17 -37.39
N GLU A 15 -2.65 12.79 -38.60
CA GLU A 15 -3.07 11.54 -39.24
C GLU A 15 -2.48 10.30 -38.58
N ALA A 16 -1.22 10.38 -38.13
CA ALA A 16 -0.53 9.28 -37.48
C ALA A 16 -1.20 8.81 -36.17
N LEU A 17 -1.99 9.67 -35.53
CA LEU A 17 -2.72 9.36 -34.29
C LEU A 17 -4.13 8.85 -34.53
N LYS A 18 -4.76 9.20 -35.66
CA LYS A 18 -6.11 8.71 -36.01
C LYS A 18 -6.18 7.19 -36.04
N LYS A 19 -5.08 6.51 -36.41
CA LYS A 19 -5.00 5.04 -36.40
C LYS A 19 -5.06 4.40 -35.00
N TYR A 20 -4.84 5.19 -33.95
CA TYR A 20 -4.93 4.76 -32.55
C TYR A 20 -6.26 5.18 -31.89
N VAL A 21 -7.14 5.85 -32.66
CA VAL A 21 -8.51 6.10 -32.24
C VAL A 21 -9.31 4.83 -32.48
N GLN A 22 -9.97 4.37 -31.43
CA GLN A 22 -10.80 3.18 -31.43
C GLN A 22 -12.16 3.48 -30.79
N ARG A 23 -13.14 2.62 -31.03
CA ARG A 23 -14.44 2.69 -30.35
C ARG A 23 -14.52 1.58 -29.31
N ASN A 24 -14.97 1.92 -28.10
CA ASN A 24 -15.28 0.90 -27.11
C ASN A 24 -16.61 0.19 -27.42
N GLN A 25 -16.96 -0.79 -26.58
CA GLN A 25 -18.19 -1.57 -26.70
C GLN A 25 -19.47 -0.71 -26.62
N LYS A 26 -19.39 0.50 -26.08
CA LYS A 26 -20.49 1.47 -25.98
C LYS A 26 -20.50 2.47 -27.15
N GLY A 27 -19.64 2.27 -28.16
CA GLY A 27 -19.53 3.14 -29.32
C GLY A 27 -18.75 4.45 -29.07
N GLN A 28 -18.10 4.58 -27.91
CA GLN A 28 -17.43 5.81 -27.48
C GLN A 28 -16.01 5.86 -28.03
N GLU A 29 -15.58 7.03 -28.49
CA GLU A 29 -14.25 7.20 -29.07
C GLU A 29 -13.18 7.30 -27.99
N MET A 30 -12.12 6.51 -28.15
CA MET A 30 -11.00 6.41 -27.23
C MET A 30 -9.70 6.52 -28.02
N LEU A 31 -8.75 7.27 -27.50
CA LEU A 31 -7.40 7.31 -28.02
C LEU A 31 -6.50 6.46 -27.12
N VAL A 32 -5.92 5.39 -27.67
CA VAL A 32 -4.97 4.54 -26.95
C VAL A 32 -3.69 4.43 -27.75
N VAL A 33 -2.68 5.22 -27.37
CA VAL A 33 -1.39 5.22 -28.06
C VAL A 33 -0.49 4.17 -27.40
N PRO A 34 -0.04 3.12 -28.11
CA PRO A 34 0.84 2.11 -27.53
C PRO A 34 2.19 2.69 -27.13
N GLU A 35 2.82 2.08 -26.13
CA GLU A 35 4.11 2.49 -25.60
C GLU A 35 5.16 2.68 -26.70
N GLY A 36 5.96 3.75 -26.58
CA GLY A 36 7.05 4.08 -27.49
C GLY A 36 6.63 4.50 -28.91
N LYS A 37 5.33 4.49 -29.24
CA LYS A 37 4.82 4.88 -30.56
C LYS A 37 4.68 6.38 -30.76
N TRP A 38 4.85 7.15 -29.70
CA TRP A 38 4.81 8.60 -29.71
C TRP A 38 5.82 9.16 -28.70
N LYS A 39 6.30 10.39 -28.92
CA LYS A 39 7.21 11.10 -28.01
C LYS A 39 7.09 12.61 -28.12
N GLY A 40 7.54 13.31 -27.07
CA GLY A 40 7.63 14.77 -27.05
C GLY A 40 6.45 15.39 -26.32
N TRP A 41 5.43 15.85 -27.04
CA TRP A 41 4.34 16.62 -26.48
C TRP A 41 3.03 15.83 -26.53
N VAL A 42 2.11 16.13 -25.61
CA VAL A 42 0.71 15.69 -25.72
C VAL A 42 0.21 16.11 -27.12
N PRO A 43 -0.40 15.23 -27.92
CA PRO A 43 -0.67 15.59 -29.30
C PRO A 43 -1.75 16.67 -29.43
N ARG A 44 -1.52 17.70 -30.27
CA ARG A 44 -2.50 18.77 -30.50
C ARG A 44 -3.78 18.29 -31.18
N SER A 45 -3.68 17.24 -31.99
CA SER A 45 -4.81 16.71 -32.76
C SER A 45 -5.94 16.20 -31.85
N ILE A 46 -5.62 15.77 -30.62
CA ILE A 46 -6.63 15.29 -29.67
C ILE A 46 -7.67 16.37 -29.37
N TYR A 47 -7.30 17.65 -29.35
CA TYR A 47 -8.20 18.77 -28.99
C TYR A 47 -9.36 18.96 -29.96
N SER A 48 -9.25 18.41 -31.17
CA SER A 48 -10.29 18.44 -32.20
C SER A 48 -11.19 17.19 -32.21
N MET A 49 -10.89 16.21 -31.35
CA MET A 49 -11.59 14.93 -31.29
C MET A 49 -12.58 14.91 -30.12
N ARG A 50 -13.69 14.17 -30.26
CA ARG A 50 -14.68 13.98 -29.19
C ARG A 50 -14.38 12.69 -28.42
N LEU A 51 -13.26 12.69 -27.71
CA LEU A 51 -12.75 11.52 -26.99
C LEU A 51 -13.38 11.43 -25.60
N GLU A 52 -13.85 10.24 -25.24
CA GLU A 52 -14.25 9.92 -23.86
C GLU A 52 -13.09 9.36 -23.04
N GLU A 53 -12.12 8.71 -23.69
CA GLU A 53 -10.91 8.20 -23.05
C GLU A 53 -9.65 8.60 -23.81
N VAL A 54 -8.64 9.04 -23.07
CA VAL A 54 -7.32 9.41 -23.59
C VAL A 54 -6.24 8.70 -22.79
N CYS A 55 -5.60 7.70 -23.41
CA CYS A 55 -4.55 6.88 -22.82
C CYS A 55 -3.23 7.10 -23.56
N LEU A 56 -2.28 7.71 -22.86
CA LEU A 56 -0.97 8.13 -23.33
C LEU A 56 0.17 7.59 -22.42
N PRO A 57 0.25 6.27 -22.16
CA PRO A 57 1.18 5.71 -21.17
C PRO A 57 2.61 5.55 -21.73
N PHE A 58 3.62 5.86 -20.92
CA PHE A 58 5.04 5.58 -21.22
C PHE A 58 5.53 6.12 -22.58
N LEU A 59 5.06 7.32 -22.95
CA LEU A 59 5.37 7.95 -24.23
C LEU A 59 6.48 9.01 -24.12
N LYS A 60 7.10 9.18 -22.95
CA LYS A 60 8.13 10.22 -22.72
C LYS A 60 7.59 11.63 -23.02
N LEU A 61 6.31 11.89 -22.70
CA LEU A 61 5.70 13.20 -22.88
C LEU A 61 6.29 14.19 -21.87
N GLN A 62 6.74 15.35 -22.32
CA GLN A 62 7.35 16.36 -21.46
C GLN A 62 6.35 17.41 -20.99
N SER A 63 5.34 17.69 -21.82
CA SER A 63 4.48 18.86 -21.62
C SER A 63 3.28 18.85 -22.57
N PHE A 64 2.35 19.76 -22.30
CA PHE A 64 1.22 20.06 -23.15
C PHE A 64 1.57 21.15 -24.17
N PRO A 65 1.19 21.00 -25.45
CA PRO A 65 1.48 21.98 -26.48
C PRO A 65 0.76 23.32 -26.24
N VAL A 66 1.41 24.44 -26.57
CA VAL A 66 0.87 25.81 -26.41
C VAL A 66 0.42 26.07 -24.96
N GLY A 67 1.18 25.58 -23.98
CA GLY A 67 0.82 25.69 -22.56
C GLY A 67 -0.45 24.94 -22.17
N GLY A 68 -0.95 24.04 -23.04
CA GLY A 68 -2.10 23.19 -22.78
C GLY A 68 -3.46 23.89 -22.80
N THR A 69 -3.56 25.13 -23.28
CA THR A 69 -4.82 25.91 -23.27
C THR A 69 -6.00 25.17 -23.88
N ALA A 70 -5.76 24.34 -24.89
CA ALA A 70 -6.79 23.61 -25.62
C ALA A 70 -7.18 22.25 -25.02
N ILE A 71 -6.48 21.70 -24.01
CA ILE A 71 -6.90 20.42 -23.40
C ILE A 71 -8.30 20.53 -22.78
N GLY A 72 -8.66 21.72 -22.31
CA GLY A 72 -9.95 22.02 -21.73
C GLY A 72 -11.13 21.91 -22.70
N SER A 73 -10.89 21.80 -24.01
CA SER A 73 -11.96 21.56 -25.00
C SER A 73 -12.48 20.12 -24.97
N LEU A 74 -11.77 19.20 -24.31
CA LEU A 74 -12.15 17.79 -24.17
C LEU A 74 -13.23 17.61 -23.10
N VAL A 75 -14.34 18.31 -23.23
CA VAL A 75 -15.40 18.36 -22.21
C VAL A 75 -16.11 17.03 -21.99
N SER A 76 -16.08 16.11 -22.98
CA SER A 76 -16.66 14.76 -22.88
C SER A 76 -15.68 13.70 -22.35
N MET A 77 -14.44 14.09 -22.02
CA MET A 77 -13.42 13.16 -21.55
C MET A 77 -13.73 12.69 -20.13
N LYS A 78 -13.93 11.38 -19.97
CA LYS A 78 -14.19 10.72 -18.68
C LYS A 78 -12.94 10.11 -18.07
N TYR A 79 -11.99 9.69 -18.90
CA TYR A 79 -10.75 9.10 -18.45
C TYR A 79 -9.54 9.72 -19.15
N PHE A 80 -8.59 10.21 -18.37
CA PHE A 80 -7.28 10.62 -18.85
C PHE A 80 -6.19 9.85 -18.12
N ASN A 81 -5.32 9.21 -18.90
CA ASN A 81 -4.16 8.49 -18.40
C ASN A 81 -2.90 8.95 -19.13
N ALA A 82 -1.97 9.54 -18.39
CA ALA A 82 -0.65 9.90 -18.87
C ALA A 82 0.44 9.33 -17.95
N THR A 83 0.24 8.12 -17.43
CA THR A 83 1.22 7.44 -16.56
C THR A 83 2.59 7.26 -17.25
N GLY A 84 3.66 7.36 -16.46
CA GLY A 84 5.01 7.01 -16.93
C GLY A 84 5.60 8.00 -17.94
N ASN A 85 5.27 9.28 -17.81
CA ASN A 85 5.79 10.33 -18.69
C ASN A 85 6.74 11.27 -17.93
N TYR A 86 7.15 12.37 -18.55
CA TYR A 86 8.03 13.38 -17.99
C TYR A 86 7.28 14.71 -17.80
N ILE A 87 5.97 14.66 -17.56
CA ILE A 87 5.14 15.85 -17.42
C ILE A 87 5.52 16.54 -16.10
N GLN A 88 5.93 17.80 -16.19
CA GLN A 88 6.31 18.59 -15.03
C GLN A 88 5.16 19.42 -14.46
N ARG A 89 4.22 19.84 -15.31
CA ARG A 89 3.07 20.67 -14.90
C ARG A 89 1.83 20.33 -15.73
N LEU A 90 0.67 20.39 -15.09
CA LEU A 90 -0.62 20.41 -15.77
C LEU A 90 -1.03 21.85 -16.10
N PRO A 91 -1.73 22.08 -17.22
CA PRO A 91 -2.29 23.37 -17.55
C PRO A 91 -3.59 23.66 -16.77
N ASN A 92 -3.86 24.93 -16.46
CA ASN A 92 -5.09 25.31 -15.72
C ASN A 92 -6.40 24.97 -16.47
N SER A 93 -6.35 24.93 -17.79
CA SER A 93 -7.47 24.50 -18.65
C SER A 93 -7.89 23.06 -18.41
N PHE A 94 -7.09 22.23 -17.73
CA PHE A 94 -7.50 20.86 -17.38
C PHE A 94 -8.73 20.86 -16.45
N GLY A 95 -8.89 21.90 -15.64
CA GLY A 95 -10.05 22.10 -14.76
C GLY A 95 -11.39 22.30 -15.48
N THR A 96 -11.41 22.42 -16.81
CA THR A 96 -12.66 22.55 -17.58
C THR A 96 -13.12 21.23 -18.22
N CYS A 97 -12.39 20.12 -18.00
CA CYS A 97 -12.79 18.79 -18.46
C CYS A 97 -13.88 18.22 -17.53
N ASN A 98 -15.05 18.85 -17.51
CA ASN A 98 -16.05 18.67 -16.44
C ASN A 98 -16.61 17.24 -16.32
N ASP A 99 -16.60 16.44 -17.39
CA ASP A 99 -17.06 15.04 -17.35
C ASP A 99 -15.96 14.08 -16.83
N LEU A 100 -14.79 14.57 -16.45
CA LEU A 100 -13.68 13.71 -16.04
C LEU A 100 -13.99 12.97 -14.73
N GLU A 101 -14.00 11.65 -14.81
CA GLU A 101 -14.28 10.75 -13.69
C GLU A 101 -12.99 10.14 -13.12
N ARG A 102 -11.97 9.94 -13.97
CA ARG A 102 -10.71 9.29 -13.60
C ARG A 102 -9.51 10.01 -14.21
N LEU A 103 -8.55 10.38 -13.37
CA LEU A 103 -7.31 11.05 -13.78
C LEU A 103 -6.12 10.26 -13.24
N ASN A 104 -5.30 9.73 -14.16
CA ASN A 104 -4.06 9.05 -13.83
C ASN A 104 -2.86 9.81 -14.42
N LEU A 105 -2.01 10.30 -13.52
CA LEU A 105 -0.78 11.04 -13.79
C LEU A 105 0.41 10.42 -13.05
N SER A 106 0.32 9.14 -12.68
CA SER A 106 1.37 8.48 -11.92
C SER A 106 2.70 8.40 -12.67
N PHE A 107 3.82 8.31 -11.96
CA PHE A 107 5.16 8.22 -12.56
C PHE A 107 5.44 9.37 -13.55
N ASN A 108 5.27 10.61 -13.09
CA ASN A 108 5.63 11.82 -13.81
C ASN A 108 6.62 12.66 -12.98
N LEU A 109 6.81 13.93 -13.34
CA LEU A 109 7.71 14.87 -12.67
C LEU A 109 6.95 16.06 -12.09
N LEU A 110 5.69 15.85 -11.67
CA LEU A 110 4.84 16.91 -11.14
C LEU A 110 5.34 17.37 -9.77
N ASP A 111 5.58 18.68 -9.61
CA ASP A 111 5.91 19.32 -8.33
C ASP A 111 4.64 19.80 -7.59
N GLN A 112 3.56 20.04 -8.32
CA GLN A 112 2.26 20.46 -7.81
C GLN A 112 1.11 20.05 -8.74
N ILE A 113 -0.11 20.01 -8.18
CA ILE A 113 -1.34 19.93 -8.95
C ILE A 113 -1.99 21.32 -8.97
N PRO A 114 -2.28 21.92 -10.13
CA PRO A 114 -2.90 23.23 -10.19
C PRO A 114 -4.31 23.18 -9.62
N SER A 115 -4.70 24.23 -8.90
CA SER A 115 -5.94 24.28 -8.13
C SER A 115 -7.20 24.00 -8.99
N SER A 116 -7.16 24.42 -10.26
CA SER A 116 -8.17 24.11 -11.29
C SER A 116 -8.55 22.63 -11.42
N VAL A 117 -7.64 21.67 -11.16
CA VAL A 117 -7.96 20.24 -11.22
C VAL A 117 -8.97 19.85 -10.13
N PHE A 118 -8.99 20.58 -9.01
CA PHE A 118 -9.94 20.36 -7.93
C PHE A 118 -11.33 20.96 -8.21
N SER A 119 -11.53 21.63 -9.35
CA SER A 119 -12.85 22.01 -9.88
C SER A 119 -13.57 20.86 -10.61
N LEU A 120 -12.91 19.71 -10.80
CA LEU A 120 -13.47 18.56 -11.50
C LEU A 120 -14.42 17.75 -10.59
N GLU A 121 -15.62 18.27 -10.33
CA GLU A 121 -16.57 17.70 -9.36
C GLU A 121 -17.04 16.26 -9.65
N ASN A 122 -16.87 15.80 -10.90
CA ASN A 122 -17.17 14.44 -11.31
C ASN A 122 -16.05 13.42 -11.00
N LEU A 123 -14.89 13.89 -10.55
CA LEU A 123 -13.73 13.04 -10.34
C LEU A 123 -13.99 12.05 -9.20
N THR A 124 -13.85 10.76 -9.52
CA THR A 124 -14.01 9.63 -8.60
C THR A 124 -12.69 8.97 -8.24
N SER A 125 -11.68 9.06 -9.11
CA SER A 125 -10.34 8.51 -8.89
C SER A 125 -9.27 9.49 -9.37
N LEU A 126 -8.33 9.82 -8.49
CA LEU A 126 -7.16 10.65 -8.77
C LEU A 126 -5.90 9.88 -8.38
N ASP A 127 -5.10 9.53 -9.38
CA ASP A 127 -3.77 8.94 -9.19
C ASP A 127 -2.69 9.94 -9.61
N ILE A 128 -1.97 10.44 -8.62
CA ILE A 128 -0.82 11.36 -8.74
C ILE A 128 0.43 10.72 -8.13
N SER A 129 0.47 9.39 -8.02
CA SER A 129 1.56 8.67 -7.39
C SER A 129 2.89 8.81 -8.12
N ASP A 130 4.00 8.61 -7.40
CA ASP A 130 5.35 8.61 -7.94
C ASP A 130 5.71 9.88 -8.72
N ASN A 131 5.35 11.04 -8.16
CA ASN A 131 5.74 12.38 -8.59
C ASN A 131 6.64 13.05 -7.52
N ASP A 132 6.82 14.37 -7.59
CA ASP A 132 7.59 15.18 -6.64
C ASP A 132 6.70 16.18 -5.87
N ILE A 133 5.43 15.84 -5.65
CA ILE A 133 4.44 16.71 -5.02
C ILE A 133 4.75 16.87 -3.53
N SER A 134 4.84 18.13 -3.08
CA SER A 134 5.20 18.48 -1.69
C SER A 134 4.01 18.86 -0.82
N PHE A 135 2.90 19.33 -1.40
CA PHE A 135 1.67 19.65 -0.69
C PHE A 135 0.45 19.36 -1.55
N LEU A 136 -0.71 19.19 -0.90
CA LEU A 136 -2.01 19.16 -1.56
C LEU A 136 -2.72 20.48 -1.30
N SER A 137 -3.33 21.07 -2.32
CA SER A 137 -4.10 22.31 -2.15
C SER A 137 -5.36 22.06 -1.31
N PRO A 138 -5.76 23.01 -0.43
CA PRO A 138 -7.06 23.00 0.25
C PRO A 138 -8.26 22.78 -0.68
N GLU A 139 -8.14 23.18 -1.95
CA GLU A 139 -9.25 23.01 -2.90
C GLU A 139 -9.60 21.53 -3.17
N ILE A 140 -8.75 20.56 -2.78
CA ILE A 140 -9.05 19.12 -2.84
C ILE A 140 -10.43 18.80 -2.21
N GLY A 141 -10.83 19.54 -1.18
CA GLY A 141 -12.12 19.39 -0.51
C GLY A 141 -13.32 19.55 -1.43
N ARG A 142 -13.19 20.22 -2.58
CA ARG A 142 -14.25 20.37 -3.59
C ARG A 142 -14.60 19.06 -4.31
N LEU A 143 -13.71 18.07 -4.32
CA LEU A 143 -13.92 16.80 -5.02
C LEU A 143 -14.87 15.86 -4.24
N LYS A 144 -16.14 16.25 -4.10
CA LYS A 144 -17.13 15.54 -3.26
C LYS A 144 -17.44 14.11 -3.75
N LYS A 145 -17.19 13.79 -5.02
CA LYS A 145 -17.38 12.44 -5.59
C LYS A 145 -16.13 11.57 -5.52
N LEU A 146 -15.01 12.09 -5.04
CA LEU A 146 -13.74 11.36 -5.00
C LEU A 146 -13.87 10.15 -4.07
N ARG A 147 -13.51 8.98 -4.59
CA ARG A 147 -13.50 7.69 -3.87
C ARG A 147 -12.10 7.17 -3.65
N GLU A 148 -11.19 7.46 -4.57
CA GLU A 148 -9.81 6.98 -4.51
C GLU A 148 -8.84 8.13 -4.76
N LEU A 149 -7.93 8.36 -3.81
CA LEU A 149 -6.82 9.28 -3.94
C LEU A 149 -5.52 8.52 -3.71
N ASN A 150 -4.73 8.36 -4.77
CA ASN A 150 -3.39 7.79 -4.69
C ASN A 150 -2.34 8.88 -4.92
N ALA A 151 -1.68 9.29 -3.84
CA ALA A 151 -0.54 10.20 -3.84
C ALA A 151 0.72 9.51 -3.30
N CYS A 152 0.78 8.18 -3.35
CA CYS A 152 1.96 7.47 -2.88
C CYS A 152 3.19 7.85 -3.68
N GLY A 153 4.36 7.67 -3.12
CA GLY A 153 5.59 7.95 -3.84
C GLY A 153 5.81 9.46 -4.10
N ASN A 154 5.20 10.35 -3.31
CA ASN A 154 5.48 11.78 -3.33
C ASN A 154 6.34 12.20 -2.12
N ILE A 155 6.58 13.50 -1.96
CA ILE A 155 7.37 14.08 -0.86
C ILE A 155 6.51 14.90 0.11
N LEU A 156 5.20 14.66 0.13
CA LEU A 156 4.19 15.36 0.93
C LEU A 156 4.65 15.68 2.36
N SER A 157 4.63 16.96 2.71
CA SER A 157 4.94 17.47 4.05
C SER A 157 3.71 17.80 4.89
N GLU A 158 2.60 18.08 4.22
CA GLU A 158 1.33 18.45 4.85
C GLU A 158 0.15 17.89 4.06
N VAL A 159 -0.97 17.77 4.75
CA VAL A 159 -2.26 17.38 4.19
C VAL A 159 -3.27 18.43 4.68
N PRO A 160 -3.99 19.11 3.79
CA PRO A 160 -4.94 20.15 4.18
C PRO A 160 -6.12 19.57 4.97
N GLU A 161 -6.68 20.36 5.90
CA GLU A 161 -7.85 19.96 6.69
C GLU A 161 -9.07 19.72 5.80
N GLU A 162 -9.16 20.44 4.68
CA GLU A 162 -10.21 20.34 3.68
C GLU A 162 -10.27 18.96 2.99
N LEU A 163 -9.23 18.12 3.12
CA LEU A 163 -9.31 16.72 2.67
C LEU A 163 -10.46 15.97 3.37
N ALA A 164 -10.78 16.33 4.63
CA ALA A 164 -11.91 15.79 5.37
C ALA A 164 -13.25 16.02 4.67
N GLU A 165 -13.35 17.01 3.78
CA GLU A 165 -14.58 17.30 3.06
C GLU A 165 -14.83 16.38 1.86
N CYS A 166 -13.85 15.54 1.48
CA CYS A 166 -14.01 14.46 0.50
C CYS A 166 -14.80 13.30 1.11
N GLN A 167 -16.08 13.52 1.42
CA GLN A 167 -16.89 12.62 2.24
C GLN A 167 -17.11 11.22 1.64
N ASN A 168 -16.92 11.05 0.32
CA ASN A 168 -17.04 9.76 -0.35
C ASN A 168 -15.71 9.01 -0.49
N LEU A 169 -14.61 9.55 0.07
CA LEU A 169 -13.28 8.97 -0.09
C LEU A 169 -13.18 7.65 0.69
N GLN A 170 -12.88 6.57 -0.04
CA GLN A 170 -12.82 5.21 0.46
C GLN A 170 -11.39 4.68 0.54
N LYS A 171 -10.53 5.09 -0.39
CA LYS A 171 -9.13 4.68 -0.42
C LYS A 171 -8.22 5.89 -0.49
N LEU A 172 -7.33 5.99 0.49
CA LEU A 172 -6.37 7.08 0.60
C LEU A 172 -4.97 6.49 0.76
N ASN A 173 -4.11 6.73 -0.23
CA ASN A 173 -2.71 6.36 -0.16
C ASN A 173 -1.85 7.62 -0.21
N LEU A 174 -1.25 7.96 0.93
CA LEU A 174 -0.35 9.08 1.12
C LEU A 174 1.09 8.61 1.36
N SER A 175 1.40 7.32 1.20
CA SER A 175 2.72 6.77 1.48
C SER A 175 3.84 7.57 0.81
N ARG A 176 4.82 8.04 1.57
CA ARG A 176 5.91 8.86 1.04
C ARG A 176 6.93 7.99 0.27
N LYS A 177 7.67 8.60 -0.67
CA LYS A 177 9.00 8.06 -1.03
C LYS A 177 9.88 8.10 0.22
N TRP A 178 10.66 7.05 0.45
CA TRP A 178 11.72 7.13 1.45
C TRP A 178 12.71 8.21 1.02
N HIS A 179 12.66 9.36 1.70
CA HIS A 179 13.53 10.49 1.39
C HIS A 179 14.18 10.97 2.69
N PRO A 180 15.52 10.99 2.80
CA PRO A 180 16.24 11.41 4.01
C PRO A 180 16.21 12.93 4.28
N LYS A 181 15.37 13.70 3.58
CA LYS A 181 15.26 15.16 3.73
C LYS A 181 14.01 15.53 4.55
N ASN A 182 14.07 16.72 5.14
CA ASN A 182 13.02 17.36 5.94
C ASN A 182 11.64 17.39 5.22
N GLY A 183 10.60 17.69 5.99
CA GLY A 183 9.24 17.83 5.46
C GLY A 183 8.47 16.53 5.38
N ALA A 184 8.68 15.58 6.29
CA ALA A 184 7.75 14.47 6.46
C ALA A 184 6.67 14.85 7.48
N ILE A 185 5.46 14.36 7.26
CA ILE A 185 4.35 14.41 8.24
C ILE A 185 4.80 13.77 9.56
N LYS A 186 4.63 14.49 10.67
CA LYS A 186 5.04 14.05 12.02
C LYS A 186 3.91 13.49 12.87
N VAL A 187 2.67 13.79 12.52
CA VAL A 187 1.45 13.36 13.22
C VAL A 187 0.47 12.93 12.15
N LEU A 188 -0.26 11.83 12.34
CA LEU A 188 -1.34 11.47 11.42
C LEU A 188 -2.32 12.65 11.32
N PRO A 189 -2.56 13.24 10.13
CA PRO A 189 -3.35 14.45 10.02
C PRO A 189 -4.78 14.25 10.55
N PRO A 190 -5.29 15.10 11.46
CA PRO A 190 -6.64 14.98 12.01
C PRO A 190 -7.73 14.94 10.92
N ALA A 191 -7.54 15.67 9.83
CA ALA A 191 -8.38 15.63 8.63
C ALA A 191 -8.72 14.20 8.17
N VAL A 192 -7.72 13.31 8.14
CA VAL A 192 -7.87 11.93 7.67
C VAL A 192 -8.83 11.15 8.56
N CYS A 193 -8.81 11.40 9.88
CA CYS A 193 -9.69 10.75 10.85
C CYS A 193 -11.16 11.17 10.70
N HIS A 194 -11.46 12.25 9.97
CA HIS A 194 -12.83 12.74 9.77
C HIS A 194 -13.48 12.21 8.48
N ILE A 195 -12.74 11.43 7.67
CA ILE A 195 -13.24 10.81 6.43
C ILE A 195 -13.97 9.51 6.77
N LYS A 196 -15.26 9.60 7.12
CA LYS A 196 -16.05 8.47 7.67
C LYS A 196 -16.22 7.28 6.71
N GLU A 197 -16.14 7.51 5.40
CA GLU A 197 -16.24 6.46 4.37
C GLU A 197 -14.93 5.71 4.13
N LEU A 198 -13.85 6.10 4.80
CA LEU A 198 -12.53 5.53 4.55
C LEU A 198 -12.47 4.05 4.93
N THR A 199 -12.07 3.23 3.97
CA THR A 199 -11.91 1.78 4.09
C THR A 199 -10.44 1.37 4.05
N GLU A 200 -9.59 2.11 3.34
CA GLU A 200 -8.18 1.84 3.21
C GLU A 200 -7.37 3.12 3.40
N LEU A 201 -6.45 3.10 4.36
CA LEU A 201 -5.50 4.17 4.61
C LEU A 201 -4.08 3.62 4.57
N ASN A 202 -3.25 4.16 3.68
CA ASN A 202 -1.82 3.95 3.69
C ASN A 202 -1.10 5.29 3.88
N ILE A 203 -0.33 5.40 4.96
CA ILE A 203 0.47 6.59 5.30
C ILE A 203 1.89 6.18 5.73
N SER A 204 2.45 5.22 4.98
CA SER A 204 3.78 4.67 5.21
C SER A 204 4.90 5.67 4.91
N TRP A 205 6.08 5.42 5.48
CA TRP A 205 7.34 6.11 5.21
C TRP A 205 7.34 7.62 5.50
N HIS A 206 6.53 8.05 6.46
CA HIS A 206 6.56 9.41 7.03
C HIS A 206 7.39 9.44 8.33
N GLN A 207 7.26 10.52 9.09
CA GLN A 207 7.86 10.67 10.42
C GLN A 207 6.81 10.63 11.54
N ILE A 208 5.70 9.92 11.30
CA ILE A 208 4.55 9.95 12.22
C ILE A 208 4.95 9.29 13.53
N ASN A 209 4.84 10.04 14.63
CA ASN A 209 5.17 9.57 15.97
C ASN A 209 3.96 9.32 16.87
N THR A 210 2.77 9.82 16.48
CA THR A 210 1.51 9.63 17.20
C THR A 210 0.35 9.41 16.23
N ILE A 211 -0.60 8.58 16.66
CA ILE A 211 -1.94 8.44 16.06
C ILE A 211 -2.90 9.20 17.00
N PRO A 212 -3.69 10.17 16.51
CA PRO A 212 -4.67 10.89 17.33
C PRO A 212 -5.85 9.99 17.71
N ASP A 213 -6.52 10.32 18.83
CA ASP A 213 -7.67 9.55 19.31
C ASP A 213 -8.88 9.58 18.36
N ASP A 214 -8.95 10.59 17.50
CA ASP A 214 -9.96 10.70 16.45
C ASP A 214 -9.94 9.55 15.45
N ILE A 215 -8.90 8.69 15.44
CA ILE A 215 -8.88 7.45 14.65
C ILE A 215 -10.13 6.58 14.91
N GLN A 216 -10.75 6.68 16.10
CA GLN A 216 -12.00 6.01 16.43
C GLN A 216 -13.17 6.34 15.48
N ASN A 217 -13.12 7.48 14.80
CA ASN A 217 -14.15 7.92 13.87
C ASN A 217 -14.15 7.11 12.57
N LEU A 218 -13.05 6.43 12.24
CA LEU A 218 -12.89 5.60 11.04
C LEU A 218 -13.54 4.21 11.19
N THR A 219 -14.84 4.21 11.49
CA THR A 219 -15.61 3.00 11.79
C THR A 219 -15.75 2.01 10.62
N LYS A 220 -15.52 2.47 9.38
CA LYS A 220 -15.51 1.65 8.16
C LYS A 220 -14.12 1.15 7.75
N LEU A 221 -13.06 1.57 8.47
CA LEU A 221 -11.67 1.26 8.12
C LEU A 221 -11.43 -0.25 8.18
N GLN A 222 -10.90 -0.79 7.08
CA GLN A 222 -10.57 -2.21 6.92
C GLN A 222 -9.06 -2.42 6.86
N ARG A 223 -8.31 -1.46 6.31
CA ARG A 223 -6.86 -1.58 6.14
C ARG A 223 -6.17 -0.30 6.61
N LEU A 224 -5.26 -0.44 7.56
CA LEU A 224 -4.40 0.64 8.04
C LEU A 224 -2.93 0.23 7.89
N ILE A 225 -2.23 0.88 6.97
CA ILE A 225 -0.82 0.65 6.68
C ILE A 225 -0.02 1.89 7.11
N MET A 226 0.83 1.76 8.12
CA MET A 226 1.68 2.82 8.67
C MET A 226 3.15 2.40 8.72
N LYS A 227 3.59 1.56 7.78
CA LYS A 227 4.95 1.01 7.71
C LYS A 227 6.01 2.12 7.68
N GLY A 228 7.11 1.94 8.40
CA GLY A 228 8.28 2.82 8.31
C GLY A 228 8.07 4.22 8.87
N ASN A 229 7.23 4.35 9.91
CA ASN A 229 7.03 5.59 10.67
C ASN A 229 7.90 5.61 11.95
N PHE A 230 7.64 6.53 12.89
CA PHE A 230 8.35 6.60 14.18
C PHE A 230 7.40 6.55 15.39
N LEU A 231 6.34 5.73 15.28
CA LEU A 231 5.28 5.63 16.29
C LEU A 231 5.87 5.30 17.66
N LYS A 232 5.49 6.09 18.68
CA LYS A 232 5.88 5.83 20.07
C LYS A 232 4.90 4.88 20.77
N TYR A 233 3.61 5.06 20.51
CA TYR A 233 2.51 4.28 21.09
C TYR A 233 1.37 4.17 20.08
N VAL A 234 0.48 3.20 20.31
CA VAL A 234 -0.80 3.06 19.63
C VAL A 234 -1.90 3.46 20.63
N PRO A 235 -2.83 4.36 20.28
CA PRO A 235 -3.88 4.81 21.20
C PRO A 235 -4.96 3.73 21.37
N SER A 236 -5.60 3.67 22.54
CA SER A 236 -6.66 2.69 22.83
C SER A 236 -7.90 2.87 21.94
N SER A 237 -8.13 4.09 21.46
CA SER A 237 -9.16 4.46 20.48
C SER A 237 -9.11 3.65 19.18
N ILE A 238 -7.96 3.07 18.81
CA ILE A 238 -7.85 2.15 17.66
C ILE A 238 -8.81 0.96 17.76
N GLY A 239 -9.14 0.53 18.98
CA GLY A 239 -10.08 -0.55 19.25
C GLY A 239 -11.52 -0.26 18.82
N LYS A 240 -11.85 0.98 18.44
CA LYS A 240 -13.15 1.37 17.88
C LYS A 240 -13.24 1.16 16.36
N CYS A 241 -12.13 0.90 15.67
CA CYS A 241 -12.11 0.55 14.25
C CYS A 241 -12.56 -0.90 14.03
N LEU A 242 -13.79 -1.24 14.40
CA LEU A 242 -14.27 -2.63 14.50
C LEU A 242 -14.28 -3.42 13.18
N LYS A 243 -14.17 -2.73 12.03
CA LYS A 243 -14.08 -3.33 10.69
C LYS A 243 -12.65 -3.61 10.24
N LEU A 244 -11.64 -3.30 11.05
CA LEU A 244 -10.23 -3.43 10.69
C LEU A 244 -9.87 -4.91 10.47
N GLN A 245 -9.34 -5.21 9.29
CA GLN A 245 -8.91 -6.54 8.84
C GLN A 245 -7.40 -6.63 8.70
N GLU A 246 -6.73 -5.54 8.36
CA GLU A 246 -5.27 -5.47 8.21
C GLU A 246 -4.72 -4.26 8.94
N LEU A 247 -3.75 -4.51 9.81
CA LEU A 247 -3.00 -3.49 10.53
C LEU A 247 -1.51 -3.74 10.35
N ASP A 248 -0.83 -2.82 9.68
CA ASP A 248 0.62 -2.84 9.51
C ASP A 248 1.25 -1.63 10.19
N LEU A 249 1.97 -1.88 11.29
CA LEU A 249 2.74 -0.94 12.08
C LEU A 249 4.24 -1.28 12.04
N SER A 250 4.69 -1.95 10.97
CA SER A 250 6.07 -2.42 10.87
C SER A 250 7.06 -1.28 10.69
N GLY A 251 8.29 -1.45 11.19
CA GLY A 251 9.38 -0.49 11.04
C GLY A 251 9.12 0.83 11.75
N ALA A 252 8.35 0.84 12.85
CA ALA A 252 8.12 2.06 13.61
C ALA A 252 9.33 2.49 14.44
N MET A 253 10.34 1.63 14.63
CA MET A 253 11.64 1.89 15.26
C MET A 253 11.63 2.53 16.67
N LYS A 254 10.46 2.81 17.26
CA LYS A 254 10.27 3.47 18.57
C LYS A 254 9.02 2.97 19.30
N LEU A 255 8.26 2.04 18.70
CA LEU A 255 7.04 1.53 19.31
C LEU A 255 7.43 0.69 20.54
N ASN A 256 7.11 1.22 21.72
CA ASN A 256 7.70 0.86 23.01
C ASN A 256 7.12 -0.40 23.67
N SER A 257 6.98 -1.49 22.92
CA SER A 257 6.45 -2.79 23.36
C SER A 257 5.01 -2.80 23.90
N TYR A 258 4.36 -1.63 24.04
CA TYR A 258 3.00 -1.53 24.52
C TYR A 258 2.00 -1.42 23.36
N ILE A 259 1.16 -2.44 23.23
CA ILE A 259 -0.03 -2.44 22.39
C ILE A 259 -1.24 -2.36 23.33
N PRO A 260 -2.16 -1.39 23.16
CA PRO A 260 -3.30 -1.23 24.04
C PRO A 260 -4.19 -2.50 24.01
N PRO A 261 -4.70 -2.97 25.16
CA PRO A 261 -5.59 -4.13 25.23
C PRO A 261 -6.79 -4.06 24.27
N GLU A 262 -7.27 -2.85 24.01
CA GLU A 262 -8.39 -2.56 23.11
C GLU A 262 -8.12 -2.99 21.66
N LEU A 263 -6.86 -3.02 21.21
CA LEU A 263 -6.51 -3.54 19.88
C LEU A 263 -6.88 -5.02 19.75
N PHE A 264 -6.75 -5.79 20.83
CA PHE A 264 -7.09 -7.22 20.82
C PHE A 264 -8.60 -7.48 20.84
N LEU A 265 -9.44 -6.44 20.91
CA LEU A 265 -10.89 -6.52 20.75
C LEU A 265 -11.32 -6.48 19.27
N LEU A 266 -10.40 -6.23 18.33
CA LEU A 266 -10.66 -6.17 16.89
C LEU A 266 -10.89 -7.57 16.31
N LYS A 267 -12.13 -8.06 16.45
CA LYS A 267 -12.51 -9.43 16.06
C LYS A 267 -12.38 -9.70 14.56
N GLU A 268 -12.46 -8.69 13.71
CA GLU A 268 -12.33 -8.83 12.25
C GLU A 268 -10.88 -8.85 11.76
N LEU A 269 -9.89 -8.61 12.64
CA LEU A 269 -8.49 -8.52 12.25
C LEU A 269 -7.98 -9.87 11.75
N LYS A 270 -7.47 -9.88 10.51
CA LYS A 270 -6.92 -11.04 9.80
C LYS A 270 -5.40 -10.98 9.70
N VAL A 271 -4.83 -9.78 9.55
CA VAL A 271 -3.40 -9.57 9.39
C VAL A 271 -2.93 -8.53 10.40
N LEU A 272 -1.96 -8.91 11.23
CA LEU A 272 -1.26 -8.00 12.13
C LEU A 272 0.23 -8.06 11.82
N ASN A 273 0.79 -6.94 11.39
CA ASN A 273 2.22 -6.78 11.16
C ASN A 273 2.79 -5.72 12.11
N ILE A 274 3.69 -6.14 13.00
CA ILE A 274 4.42 -5.29 13.95
C ILE A 274 5.93 -5.56 13.86
N SER A 275 6.41 -5.99 12.68
CA SER A 275 7.83 -6.31 12.43
C SER A 275 8.74 -5.09 12.54
N GLY A 276 10.04 -5.26 12.81
CA GLY A 276 11.00 -4.16 12.81
C GLY A 276 10.74 -3.14 13.93
N ASN A 277 10.37 -3.64 15.11
CA ASN A 277 10.12 -2.88 16.33
C ASN A 277 10.98 -3.46 17.47
N TYR A 278 10.70 -3.10 18.72
CA TYR A 278 11.45 -3.57 19.88
C TYR A 278 10.63 -4.47 20.81
N PHE A 279 9.64 -5.20 20.28
CA PHE A 279 8.80 -6.09 21.08
C PHE A 279 9.64 -7.21 21.72
N THR A 280 9.61 -7.29 23.04
CA THR A 280 10.24 -8.36 23.83
C THR A 280 9.27 -9.49 24.17
N GLU A 281 7.97 -9.20 24.15
CA GLU A 281 6.89 -10.14 24.38
C GLU A 281 5.64 -9.81 23.56
N ILE A 282 4.77 -10.80 23.43
CA ILE A 282 3.43 -10.65 22.87
C ILE A 282 2.44 -10.68 24.04
N SER A 283 1.50 -9.73 24.09
CA SER A 283 0.46 -9.73 25.12
C SER A 283 -0.39 -11.00 25.08
N LYS A 284 -0.75 -11.50 26.27
CA LYS A 284 -1.68 -12.64 26.44
C LYS A 284 -3.08 -12.34 25.87
N ASP A 285 -3.41 -11.07 25.66
CA ASP A 285 -4.68 -10.68 25.08
C ASP A 285 -4.78 -10.96 23.58
N ILE A 286 -3.68 -11.34 22.92
CA ILE A 286 -3.66 -11.80 21.52
C ILE A 286 -4.75 -12.84 21.20
N LYS A 287 -5.14 -13.67 22.20
CA LYS A 287 -6.26 -14.62 22.11
C LYS A 287 -7.60 -13.98 21.70
N GLY A 288 -7.76 -12.67 21.84
CA GLY A 288 -8.94 -11.90 21.46
C GLY A 288 -9.11 -11.77 19.94
N LEU A 289 -8.01 -11.84 19.18
CA LEU A 289 -8.00 -11.75 17.71
C LEU A 289 -8.45 -13.08 17.08
N LYS A 290 -9.75 -13.38 17.17
CA LYS A 290 -10.33 -14.68 16.77
C LYS A 290 -10.21 -14.98 15.27
N ASN A 291 -10.14 -13.95 14.43
CA ASN A 291 -10.05 -14.08 12.98
C ASN A 291 -8.63 -13.93 12.42
N LEU A 292 -7.62 -13.85 13.29
CA LEU A 292 -6.24 -13.65 12.88
C LEU A 292 -5.76 -14.85 12.05
N ARG A 293 -5.28 -14.54 10.83
CA ARG A 293 -4.73 -15.50 9.86
C ARG A 293 -3.23 -15.36 9.71
N LYS A 294 -2.72 -14.12 9.73
CA LYS A 294 -1.29 -13.85 9.58
C LYS A 294 -0.80 -12.95 10.71
N LEU A 295 0.23 -13.43 11.41
CA LEU A 295 0.93 -12.66 12.44
C LEU A 295 2.39 -12.50 12.04
N ILE A 296 2.81 -11.25 11.85
CA ILE A 296 4.15 -10.89 11.39
C ILE A 296 4.83 -10.03 12.45
N ILE A 297 5.86 -10.59 13.08
CA ILE A 297 6.64 -9.94 14.15
C ILE A 297 8.13 -10.19 13.90
N GLN A 298 8.55 -10.09 12.63
CA GLN A 298 9.95 -10.29 12.25
C GLN A 298 10.82 -9.15 12.82
N ARG A 299 12.12 -9.38 13.04
CA ARG A 299 13.07 -8.33 13.47
C ARG A 299 12.60 -7.59 14.72
N ASN A 300 12.39 -8.36 15.77
CA ASN A 300 12.02 -7.86 17.11
C ASN A 300 12.96 -8.49 18.15
N ALA A 301 12.62 -8.38 19.43
CA ALA A 301 13.41 -8.92 20.53
C ALA A 301 12.67 -10.02 21.31
N LEU A 302 11.78 -10.78 20.64
CA LEU A 302 10.96 -11.78 21.30
C LEU A 302 11.80 -12.91 21.87
N LEU A 303 11.63 -13.17 23.17
CA LEU A 303 12.30 -14.28 23.88
C LEU A 303 11.44 -15.55 23.91
N ARG A 304 10.11 -15.39 24.00
CA ARG A 304 9.14 -16.49 24.10
C ARG A 304 7.79 -16.11 23.51
N LEU A 305 6.99 -17.13 23.21
CA LEU A 305 5.61 -16.98 22.74
C LEU A 305 4.62 -17.27 23.90
N PRO A 306 3.57 -16.46 24.09
CA PRO A 306 2.56 -16.72 25.11
C PRO A 306 1.66 -17.90 24.72
N ASN A 307 1.26 -18.72 25.69
CA ASN A 307 0.33 -19.85 25.47
C ASN A 307 -1.01 -19.42 24.83
N GLU A 308 -1.41 -18.17 25.06
CA GLU A 308 -2.59 -17.55 24.52
C GLU A 308 -2.57 -17.36 23.00
N LEU A 309 -1.39 -17.22 22.38
CA LEU A 309 -1.24 -17.14 20.92
C LEU A 309 -1.86 -18.37 20.24
N PHE A 310 -1.65 -19.54 20.83
CA PHE A 310 -2.14 -20.83 20.32
C PHE A 310 -3.66 -21.02 20.48
N LYS A 311 -4.39 -20.01 20.99
CA LYS A 311 -5.85 -19.95 20.96
C LYS A 311 -6.40 -19.31 19.68
N CYS A 312 -5.55 -18.67 18.87
CA CYS A 312 -5.91 -18.12 17.55
C CYS A 312 -5.95 -19.22 16.48
N LYS A 313 -6.95 -20.09 16.54
CA LYS A 313 -7.06 -21.31 15.71
C LYS A 313 -7.15 -21.06 14.19
N ARG A 314 -7.39 -19.82 13.75
CA ARG A 314 -7.46 -19.43 12.33
C ARG A 314 -6.10 -19.00 11.75
N LEU A 315 -5.02 -19.03 12.53
CA LEU A 315 -3.69 -18.72 12.05
C LEU A 315 -3.26 -19.67 10.93
N GLU A 316 -2.86 -19.07 9.82
CA GLU A 316 -2.34 -19.71 8.61
C GLU A 316 -0.84 -19.43 8.44
N SER A 317 -0.35 -18.29 8.95
CA SER A 317 1.05 -17.88 8.81
C SER A 317 1.59 -17.21 10.07
N LEU A 318 2.72 -17.71 10.55
CA LEU A 318 3.52 -17.13 11.62
C LEU A 318 4.88 -16.71 11.06
N GLN A 319 5.20 -15.42 11.12
CA GLN A 319 6.45 -14.86 10.63
C GLN A 319 7.19 -14.19 11.79
N PHE A 320 8.11 -14.94 12.42
CA PHE A 320 8.89 -14.55 13.60
C PHE A 320 10.40 -14.61 13.37
N SER A 321 10.84 -14.48 12.12
CA SER A 321 12.27 -14.43 11.82
C SER A 321 12.99 -13.26 12.47
N ASP A 322 14.29 -13.38 12.67
CA ASP A 322 15.16 -12.39 13.31
C ASP A 322 14.63 -11.98 14.70
N ASN A 323 14.49 -12.96 15.61
CA ASN A 323 14.11 -12.75 17.02
C ASN A 323 15.09 -13.52 17.93
N TYR A 324 14.76 -13.67 19.21
CA TYR A 324 15.57 -14.39 20.19
C TYR A 324 14.83 -15.59 20.80
N LEU A 325 13.91 -16.21 20.04
CA LEU A 325 13.13 -17.35 20.53
C LEU A 325 14.05 -18.55 20.79
N GLU A 326 13.97 -19.11 22.00
CA GLU A 326 14.73 -20.30 22.40
C GLU A 326 13.93 -21.59 22.23
N GLU A 327 12.60 -21.50 22.27
CA GLU A 327 11.70 -22.64 22.11
C GLU A 327 10.39 -22.25 21.42
N ILE A 328 9.75 -23.25 20.82
CA ILE A 328 8.34 -23.20 20.41
C ILE A 328 7.58 -24.15 21.33
N PRO A 329 6.52 -23.70 22.02
CA PRO A 329 5.82 -24.57 22.96
C PRO A 329 5.04 -25.67 22.23
N PRO A 330 4.87 -26.86 22.86
CA PRO A 330 4.03 -27.96 22.37
C PRO A 330 2.60 -27.58 21.98
N LEU A 331 2.11 -26.42 22.45
CA LEU A 331 0.80 -25.89 22.09
C LEU A 331 0.65 -25.54 20.60
N VAL A 332 1.74 -25.53 19.82
CA VAL A 332 1.72 -25.31 18.37
C VAL A 332 0.78 -26.27 17.64
N LYS A 333 0.60 -27.51 18.12
CA LYS A 333 -0.38 -28.49 17.58
C LYS A 333 -1.82 -27.98 17.49
N ARG A 334 -2.16 -26.93 18.25
CA ARG A 334 -3.51 -26.33 18.23
C ARG A 334 -3.77 -25.50 16.96
N LEU A 335 -2.73 -25.09 16.25
CA LEU A 335 -2.83 -24.26 15.05
C LEU A 335 -3.04 -25.13 13.81
N LYS A 336 -4.18 -25.83 13.76
CA LYS A 336 -4.50 -26.79 12.69
C LYS A 336 -4.60 -26.18 11.28
N ASN A 337 -4.73 -24.87 11.16
CA ASN A 337 -4.76 -24.16 9.87
C ASN A 337 -3.38 -23.62 9.44
N LEU A 338 -2.32 -23.84 10.24
CA LEU A 338 -1.00 -23.28 9.98
C LEU A 338 -0.41 -23.89 8.71
N LYS A 339 0.01 -23.02 7.78
CA LYS A 339 0.61 -23.37 6.49
C LYS A 339 2.06 -22.93 6.40
N TYR A 340 2.38 -21.76 6.96
CA TYR A 340 3.70 -21.15 6.85
C TYR A 340 4.21 -20.79 8.24
N ILE A 341 5.39 -21.31 8.59
CA ILE A 341 6.09 -20.92 9.81
C ILE A 341 7.52 -20.49 9.47
N ASP A 342 7.83 -19.23 9.74
CA ASP A 342 9.15 -18.63 9.55
C ASP A 342 9.74 -18.26 10.91
N LEU A 343 10.78 -18.99 11.30
CA LEU A 343 11.54 -18.90 12.54
C LEU A 343 13.02 -18.66 12.26
N GLN A 344 13.39 -18.25 11.04
CA GLN A 344 14.77 -18.00 10.68
C GLN A 344 15.45 -17.03 11.65
N GLY A 345 16.74 -17.23 11.96
CA GLY A 345 17.49 -16.24 12.74
C GLY A 345 16.99 -16.12 14.18
N ASN A 346 16.74 -17.26 14.84
CA ASN A 346 16.37 -17.35 16.24
C ASN A 346 17.44 -18.15 17.03
N LYS A 347 17.12 -18.57 18.26
CA LYS A 347 17.99 -19.33 19.15
C LYS A 347 17.47 -20.75 19.41
N LEU A 348 16.68 -21.31 18.49
CA LEU A 348 16.04 -22.61 18.66
C LEU A 348 17.06 -23.74 18.65
N LYS A 349 16.97 -24.65 19.62
CA LYS A 349 17.77 -25.89 19.68
C LYS A 349 17.06 -27.12 19.13
N SER A 350 15.73 -27.10 19.19
CA SER A 350 14.85 -28.12 18.64
C SER A 350 13.48 -27.51 18.36
N LEU A 351 12.65 -28.23 17.60
CA LEU A 351 11.22 -28.00 17.51
C LEU A 351 10.50 -29.07 18.36
N PRO A 352 9.32 -28.78 18.93
CA PRO A 352 8.54 -29.80 19.62
C PRO A 352 7.95 -30.80 18.61
N ASP A 353 7.85 -32.09 18.97
CA ASP A 353 7.23 -33.11 18.10
C ASP A 353 5.79 -32.76 17.71
N GLU A 354 5.09 -32.00 18.56
CA GLU A 354 3.78 -31.46 18.26
C GLU A 354 3.67 -30.60 17.00
N ILE A 355 4.77 -30.05 16.48
CA ILE A 355 4.75 -29.33 15.20
C ILE A 355 4.30 -30.25 14.06
N CYS A 356 4.58 -31.56 14.16
CA CYS A 356 4.19 -32.56 13.17
C CYS A 356 2.69 -32.82 13.14
N GLN A 357 1.93 -32.31 14.12
CA GLN A 357 0.47 -32.37 14.15
C GLN A 357 -0.17 -31.17 13.42
N CYS A 358 0.61 -30.24 12.89
CA CYS A 358 0.13 -29.18 12.02
C CYS A 358 0.09 -29.67 10.57
N GLU A 359 -0.83 -30.57 10.27
CA GLU A 359 -0.93 -31.34 9.00
C GLU A 359 -1.02 -30.47 7.74
N ASN A 360 -1.42 -29.20 7.86
CA ASN A 360 -1.53 -28.25 6.75
C ASN A 360 -0.23 -27.46 6.48
N LEU A 361 0.87 -27.76 7.18
CA LEU A 361 2.15 -27.08 6.95
C LEU A 361 2.67 -27.34 5.54
N VAL A 362 3.00 -26.25 4.86
CA VAL A 362 3.56 -26.20 3.51
C VAL A 362 5.03 -25.76 3.54
N GLN A 363 5.36 -24.82 4.42
CA GLN A 363 6.72 -24.30 4.55
C GLN A 363 7.12 -24.14 6.01
N ILE A 364 8.30 -24.66 6.35
CA ILE A 364 8.99 -24.47 7.62
C ILE A 364 10.35 -23.85 7.32
N ASN A 365 10.58 -22.64 7.80
CA ASN A 365 11.90 -22.02 7.78
C ASN A 365 12.46 -21.92 9.20
N VAL A 366 13.50 -22.69 9.48
CA VAL A 366 14.29 -22.67 10.73
C VAL A 366 15.77 -22.38 10.46
N ALA A 367 16.08 -21.76 9.31
CA ALA A 367 17.45 -21.41 8.98
C ALA A 367 18.08 -20.50 10.04
N MET A 368 19.41 -20.51 10.16
CA MET A 368 20.16 -19.64 11.06
C MET A 368 19.70 -19.78 12.53
N ASN A 369 19.61 -21.02 13.02
CA ASN A 369 19.27 -21.35 14.41
C ASN A 369 20.39 -22.20 15.05
N MET A 370 20.11 -22.81 16.20
CA MET A 370 21.02 -23.73 16.90
C MET A 370 20.49 -25.17 16.90
N MET A 371 19.70 -25.56 15.88
CA MET A 371 19.02 -26.85 15.85
C MET A 371 20.02 -28.01 15.87
N GLU A 372 19.86 -28.94 16.82
CA GLU A 372 20.71 -30.13 16.96
C GLU A 372 20.07 -31.37 16.32
N SER A 373 18.74 -31.42 16.30
CA SER A 373 17.93 -32.46 15.65
C SER A 373 16.65 -31.85 15.07
N LEU A 374 16.01 -32.60 14.17
CA LEU A 374 14.62 -32.35 13.77
C LEU A 374 13.69 -33.28 14.57
N PRO A 375 12.39 -32.95 14.68
CA PRO A 375 11.39 -33.89 15.22
C PRO A 375 11.41 -35.22 14.47
N ASP A 376 11.34 -36.33 15.18
CA ASP A 376 11.39 -37.67 14.58
C ASP A 376 10.18 -37.91 13.65
N LEU A 377 9.04 -37.30 13.98
CA LEU A 377 7.79 -37.44 13.25
C LEU A 377 7.60 -36.41 12.12
N ILE A 378 8.68 -35.73 11.69
CA ILE A 378 8.58 -34.69 10.64
C ILE A 378 8.03 -35.25 9.31
N TYR A 379 8.22 -36.55 9.06
CA TYR A 379 7.69 -37.27 7.89
C TYR A 379 6.15 -37.31 7.84
N LEU A 380 5.45 -37.05 8.95
CA LEU A 380 3.98 -36.96 8.98
C LEU A 380 3.44 -35.70 8.29
N LEU A 381 4.29 -34.72 7.98
CA LEU A 381 3.89 -33.49 7.30
C LEU A 381 3.81 -33.72 5.78
N GLU A 382 2.81 -34.46 5.32
CA GLU A 382 2.62 -34.86 3.92
C GLU A 382 2.45 -33.66 2.95
N ASN A 383 1.99 -32.51 3.45
CA ASN A 383 1.83 -31.28 2.67
C ASN A 383 3.09 -30.41 2.59
N LEU A 384 4.17 -30.78 3.28
CA LEU A 384 5.38 -29.97 3.38
C LEU A 384 6.10 -29.94 2.02
N GLN A 385 6.28 -28.74 1.48
CA GLN A 385 6.95 -28.50 0.20
C GLN A 385 8.35 -27.91 0.39
N GLU A 386 8.55 -27.13 1.45
CA GLU A 386 9.83 -26.48 1.73
C GLU A 386 10.18 -26.59 3.21
N LEU A 387 11.35 -27.16 3.49
CA LEU A 387 11.98 -27.22 4.80
C LEU A 387 13.36 -26.59 4.74
N ASN A 388 13.47 -25.34 5.19
CA ASN A 388 14.75 -24.64 5.24
C ASN A 388 15.41 -24.83 6.62
N ILE A 389 16.51 -25.56 6.63
CA ILE A 389 17.31 -25.93 7.81
C ILE A 389 18.75 -25.41 7.73
N GLU A 390 19.04 -24.51 6.79
CA GLU A 390 20.39 -23.99 6.56
C GLU A 390 20.98 -23.32 7.81
N GLN A 391 22.31 -23.37 7.97
CA GLN A 391 23.01 -22.72 9.07
C GLN A 391 22.49 -23.13 10.46
N ASN A 392 22.43 -24.45 10.70
CA ASN A 392 22.12 -25.08 12.00
C ASN A 392 23.25 -26.00 12.46
N ARG A 393 23.04 -26.78 13.53
CA ARG A 393 24.00 -27.71 14.14
C ARG A 393 23.56 -29.18 14.01
N LEU A 394 22.79 -29.49 12.96
CA LEU A 394 22.24 -30.83 12.71
C LEU A 394 23.37 -31.83 12.45
N LYS A 395 23.37 -32.94 13.18
CA LYS A 395 24.34 -34.03 12.98
C LYS A 395 23.83 -35.11 12.03
N SER A 396 22.52 -35.30 11.99
CA SER A 396 21.83 -36.28 11.16
C SER A 396 20.41 -35.80 10.88
N LEU A 397 19.78 -36.38 9.87
CA LEU A 397 18.35 -36.24 9.60
C LEU A 397 17.60 -37.44 10.18
N PRO A 398 16.33 -37.28 10.58
CA PRO A 398 15.48 -38.41 10.95
C PRO A 398 15.34 -39.39 9.77
N GLN A 399 15.22 -40.68 10.09
CA GLN A 399 15.18 -41.78 9.10
C GLN A 399 13.86 -41.85 8.34
#